data_AF-A0A1H4P1M8-F1
#
_entry.id   AF-A0A1H4P1M8-F1
#
_cell.length_a   1.000
_cell.length_b   1.000
_cell.length_c   1.000
_cell.angle_alpha   90.00
_cell.angle_beta   90.00
_cell.angle_gamma   90.00
#
_symmetry.space_group_name_H-M   'P 1'
#
loop_
_entity.id
_entity.type
_entity.pdbx_description
1 polymer ?
#
loop_
_entity_poly.entity_id
_entity_poly.type
_entity_poly.pdbx_seq_one_letter_code
_entity_poly.pdbx_strand_id
1 'polypeptide(L)'
;MKRPSILISKILCTIIISAFMSCNDQPKEQDPKEPVKPVVLAPQEIVPISQAKNMYDSYEKRRVPLIQRYEDSINKITKRDEEFHVGRFVYYDYKTIKQYLEYIEQEAADAGVEISTLRLYYSNYPNEEYFPQSKEPIKHPRQNSIMLSPTYNDGKRDYLFYIAQGAKGKQAVPMNNSFEPINEGYGNNNDPNTKAYASFAPTTSAPKAVPAILQGQESLTLNRGTGVPPPKNQ
;
A
#
# COMPACT_ATOMS: atom_id res chain seq x y z
N MET A 1 25.94 100.17 11.26
CA MET A 1 25.95 99.47 12.55
C MET A 1 25.09 98.21 12.44
N LYS A 2 25.63 97.05 12.90
CA LYS A 2 25.04 95.69 12.99
C LYS A 2 24.65 95.06 11.63
N ARG A 3 25.55 94.33 10.98
CA ARG A 3 25.98 92.90 11.12
C ARG A 3 24.98 91.86 10.56
N PRO A 4 25.51 90.76 9.98
CA PRO A 4 24.97 90.09 8.79
C PRO A 4 24.71 88.58 9.00
N SER A 5 24.16 87.92 7.98
CA SER A 5 24.50 86.55 7.52
C SER A 5 23.56 86.31 6.32
N ILE A 6 23.98 86.16 5.07
CA ILE A 6 25.04 85.35 4.44
C ILE A 6 25.01 83.91 4.95
N LEU A 7 24.32 83.05 4.20
CA LEU A 7 25.05 81.98 3.53
C LEU A 7 24.55 81.87 2.08
N ILE A 8 25.53 81.98 1.18
CA ILE A 8 25.43 82.02 -0.27
C ILE A 8 25.56 80.59 -0.80
N SER A 9 24.97 80.34 -1.97
CA SER A 9 25.41 79.35 -2.97
C SER A 9 24.98 77.90 -2.68
N LYS A 10 24.33 77.17 -3.60
CA LYS A 10 24.78 76.97 -4.99
C LYS A 10 23.66 76.39 -5.87
N ILE A 11 23.73 76.79 -7.14
CA ILE A 11 23.44 76.00 -8.36
C ILE A 11 21.94 75.74 -8.63
N LEU A 12 21.28 76.47 -9.53
CA LEU A 12 21.45 76.57 -10.99
C LEU A 12 20.64 75.49 -11.73
N CYS A 13 19.79 76.03 -12.60
CA CYS A 13 19.24 75.47 -13.83
C CYS A 13 18.06 74.49 -13.75
N THR A 14 16.84 74.83 -14.23
CA THR A 14 16.42 75.30 -15.58
C THR A 14 15.82 74.11 -16.35
N ILE A 15 14.49 74.21 -16.56
CA ILE A 15 13.78 73.95 -17.84
C ILE A 15 13.73 72.49 -18.31
N ILE A 16 12.57 71.80 -18.26
CA ILE A 16 11.34 71.93 -19.08
C ILE A 16 11.28 70.81 -20.14
N ILE A 17 10.14 70.09 -20.11
CA ILE A 17 9.42 69.45 -21.22
C ILE A 17 10.15 68.31 -21.96
N SER A 18 9.63 67.09 -21.84
CA SER A 18 8.87 66.39 -22.91
C SER A 18 8.59 64.92 -22.57
N ALA A 19 7.55 64.39 -23.24
CA ALA A 19 7.12 62.98 -23.37
C ALA A 19 6.18 62.50 -22.24
N PHE A 20 4.86 62.41 -22.42
CA PHE A 20 4.11 61.51 -23.32
C PHE A 20 4.68 60.09 -23.40
N MET A 21 3.79 59.11 -23.21
CA MET A 21 3.93 57.66 -23.47
C MET A 21 4.40 56.81 -22.29
N SER A 22 3.47 56.24 -21.54
CA SER A 22 2.97 54.88 -21.81
C SER A 22 2.25 54.36 -20.57
N CYS A 23 0.98 53.98 -20.73
CA CYS A 23 0.42 52.91 -19.94
C CYS A 23 1.38 51.73 -20.04
N ASN A 24 1.84 51.23 -18.91
CA ASN A 24 2.46 49.92 -18.84
C ASN A 24 1.73 49.18 -17.73
N ASP A 25 0.49 48.79 -18.01
CA ASP A 25 -0.06 47.58 -17.40
C ASP A 25 0.92 46.47 -17.79
N GLN A 26 1.81 46.12 -16.85
CA GLN A 26 2.53 44.87 -17.00
C GLN A 26 1.47 43.77 -17.10
N PRO A 27 1.49 42.96 -18.18
CA PRO A 27 0.69 41.74 -18.19
C PRO A 27 1.12 40.97 -16.95
N LYS A 28 0.20 40.75 -16.01
CA LYS A 28 0.39 39.72 -14.99
C LYS A 28 0.72 38.46 -15.78
N GLU A 29 1.96 37.99 -15.64
CA GLU A 29 2.33 36.63 -16.02
C GLU A 29 1.19 35.74 -15.55
N GLN A 30 0.53 35.08 -16.50
CA GLN A 30 -0.40 34.03 -16.16
C GLN A 30 0.38 33.05 -15.30
N ASP A 31 -0.05 32.90 -14.05
CA ASP A 31 0.38 31.81 -13.19
C ASP A 31 0.46 30.54 -14.05
N PRO A 32 1.57 29.77 -13.99
CA PRO A 32 1.69 28.53 -14.74
C PRO A 32 0.44 27.71 -14.45
N LYS A 33 -0.41 27.50 -15.47
CA LYS A 33 -1.62 26.69 -15.35
C LYS A 33 -1.21 25.40 -14.65
N GLU A 34 -1.70 25.20 -13.42
CA GLU A 34 -1.52 23.93 -12.73
C GLU A 34 -1.88 22.81 -13.72
N PRO A 35 -1.03 21.79 -13.88
CA PRO A 35 -1.31 20.72 -14.82
C PRO A 35 -2.67 20.13 -14.45
N VAL A 36 -3.62 20.25 -15.38
CA VAL A 36 -4.98 19.72 -15.22
C VAL A 36 -4.84 18.22 -14.99
N LYS A 37 -5.08 17.76 -13.77
CA LYS A 37 -5.04 16.34 -13.45
C LYS A 37 -6.06 15.62 -14.35
N PRO A 38 -5.67 14.50 -15.00
CA PRO A 38 -6.61 13.77 -15.84
C PRO A 38 -7.80 13.30 -15.00
N VAL A 39 -9.01 13.45 -15.55
CA VAL A 39 -10.23 12.97 -14.90
C VAL A 39 -10.21 11.44 -14.92
N VAL A 40 -10.13 10.83 -13.73
CA VAL A 40 -10.24 9.38 -13.58
C VAL A 40 -11.71 9.00 -13.63
N LEU A 41 -12.10 8.18 -14.61
CA LEU A 41 -13.47 7.69 -14.74
C LEU A 41 -13.77 6.63 -13.67
N ALA A 42 -15.04 6.55 -13.28
CA ALA A 42 -15.50 5.50 -12.37
C ALA A 42 -15.40 4.11 -13.03
N PRO A 43 -14.87 3.10 -12.33
CA PRO A 43 -14.92 1.71 -12.79
C PRO A 43 -16.36 1.23 -13.00
N GLN A 44 -16.56 0.33 -13.97
CA GLN A 44 -17.88 -0.21 -14.31
C GLN A 44 -18.40 -1.19 -13.22
N GLU A 45 -17.49 -1.70 -12.40
CA GLU A 45 -17.73 -2.68 -11.35
C GLU A 45 -18.35 -2.07 -10.08
N ILE A 46 -18.48 -0.74 -9.99
CA ILE A 46 -19.12 -0.09 -8.84
C ILE A 46 -20.60 -0.47 -8.80
N VAL A 47 -21.00 -1.16 -7.73
CA VAL A 47 -22.38 -1.61 -7.53
C VAL A 47 -23.25 -0.54 -6.83
N PRO A 48 -24.58 -0.54 -7.08
CA PRO A 48 -25.51 0.28 -6.33
C PRO A 48 -25.56 -0.08 -4.83
N ILE A 49 -25.89 0.89 -3.97
CA ILE A 49 -26.00 0.70 -2.51
C ILE A 49 -26.99 -0.42 -2.14
N SER A 50 -28.10 -0.54 -2.87
CA SER A 50 -29.10 -1.59 -2.63
C SER A 50 -28.54 -2.99 -2.86
N GLN A 51 -27.70 -3.17 -3.88
CA GLN A 51 -27.01 -4.42 -4.14
C GLN A 51 -25.97 -4.72 -3.05
N ALA A 52 -25.18 -3.73 -2.64
CA ALA A 52 -24.23 -3.88 -1.54
C ALA A 52 -24.93 -4.30 -0.23
N LYS A 53 -26.06 -3.67 0.11
CA LYS A 53 -26.88 -4.06 1.26
C LYS A 53 -27.41 -5.49 1.16
N ASN A 54 -27.91 -5.89 -0.01
CA ASN A 54 -28.38 -7.25 -0.22
C ASN A 54 -27.28 -8.30 0.02
N MET A 55 -26.05 -8.01 -0.43
CA MET A 55 -24.88 -8.86 -0.18
C MET A 55 -24.53 -8.92 1.31
N TYR A 56 -24.54 -7.77 2.01
CA TYR A 56 -24.32 -7.70 3.46
C TYR A 56 -25.34 -8.53 4.25
N ASP A 57 -26.63 -8.31 3.99
CA ASP A 57 -27.73 -9.01 4.67
C ASP A 57 -27.71 -10.53 4.37
N SER A 58 -27.24 -10.90 3.18
CA SER A 58 -27.08 -12.31 2.79
C SER A 58 -25.95 -12.98 3.58
N TYR A 59 -24.83 -12.30 3.81
CA TYR A 59 -23.75 -12.81 4.66
C TYR A 59 -24.20 -12.98 6.11
N GLU A 60 -24.91 -11.98 6.66
CA GLU A 60 -25.56 -12.02 7.97
C GLU A 60 -26.38 -13.31 8.13
N LYS A 61 -27.32 -13.54 7.23
CA LYS A 61 -28.27 -14.66 7.36
C LYS A 61 -27.62 -16.02 7.12
N ARG A 62 -26.67 -16.10 6.17
CA ARG A 62 -26.18 -17.38 5.66
C ARG A 62 -24.85 -17.84 6.26
N ARG A 63 -23.98 -16.92 6.68
CA ARG A 63 -22.61 -17.27 7.10
C ARG A 63 -22.39 -17.08 8.59
N VAL A 64 -22.92 -16.01 9.17
CA VAL A 64 -22.62 -15.66 10.56
C VAL A 64 -23.07 -16.71 11.57
N PRO A 65 -24.32 -17.22 11.55
CA PRO A 65 -24.74 -18.25 12.50
C PRO A 65 -23.94 -19.54 12.41
N LEU A 66 -23.40 -19.87 11.22
CA LEU A 66 -22.61 -21.09 11.01
C LEU A 66 -21.21 -20.94 11.60
N ILE A 67 -20.54 -19.82 11.30
CA ILE A 67 -19.20 -19.52 11.81
C ILE A 67 -19.26 -19.38 13.34
N GLN A 68 -20.20 -18.56 13.83
CA GLN A 68 -20.40 -18.33 15.26
C GLN A 68 -20.55 -19.63 16.05
N ARG A 69 -21.47 -20.49 15.61
CA ARG A 69 -21.75 -21.78 16.27
C ARG A 69 -20.52 -22.68 16.31
N TYR A 70 -19.77 -22.75 15.22
CA TYR A 70 -18.56 -23.56 15.16
C TYR A 70 -17.48 -23.01 16.11
N GLU A 71 -17.23 -21.71 16.07
CA GLU A 71 -16.18 -21.09 16.87
C GLU A 71 -16.50 -21.06 18.37
N ASP A 72 -17.77 -20.90 18.74
CA ASP A 72 -18.23 -21.04 20.13
C ASP A 72 -18.09 -22.47 20.63
N SER A 73 -18.26 -23.48 19.76
CA SER A 73 -18.05 -24.88 20.16
C SER A 73 -16.59 -25.11 20.56
N ILE A 74 -15.64 -24.49 19.86
CA ILE A 74 -14.22 -24.52 20.21
C ILE A 74 -13.96 -23.79 21.53
N ASN A 75 -14.62 -22.65 21.77
CA ASN A 75 -14.48 -21.92 23.04
C ASN A 75 -14.93 -22.77 24.24
N LYS A 76 -16.06 -23.45 24.10
CA LYS A 76 -16.56 -24.39 25.13
C LYS A 76 -15.58 -25.52 25.41
N ILE A 77 -15.02 -26.14 24.36
CA ILE A 77 -14.02 -27.22 24.49
C ILE A 77 -12.74 -26.70 25.16
N THR A 78 -12.29 -25.51 24.77
CA THR A 78 -11.06 -24.88 25.28
C THR A 78 -11.26 -24.12 26.59
N LYS A 79 -12.46 -24.17 27.18
CA LYS A 79 -12.85 -23.47 28.43
C LYS A 79 -12.57 -21.96 28.39
N ARG A 80 -12.76 -21.35 27.21
CA ARG A 80 -12.73 -19.90 27.05
C ARG A 80 -14.14 -19.35 27.24
N ASP A 81 -14.26 -18.36 28.12
CA ASP A 81 -15.55 -17.74 28.49
C ASP A 81 -15.95 -16.57 27.56
N GLU A 82 -15.23 -16.42 26.44
CA GLU A 82 -15.51 -15.39 25.45
C GLU A 82 -16.48 -15.92 24.37
N GLU A 83 -17.45 -15.11 23.97
CA GLU A 83 -18.22 -15.34 22.75
C GLU A 83 -17.33 -15.05 21.55
N PHE A 84 -17.36 -15.92 20.52
CA PHE A 84 -16.69 -15.55 19.27
C PHE A 84 -17.44 -14.39 18.60
N HIS A 85 -16.76 -13.57 17.80
CA HIS A 85 -17.44 -12.56 17.01
C HIS A 85 -17.01 -12.67 15.55
N VAL A 86 -17.97 -13.02 14.70
CA VAL A 86 -17.72 -13.22 13.27
C VAL A 86 -17.32 -11.90 12.60
N GLY A 87 -16.15 -11.91 11.95
CA GLY A 87 -15.66 -10.77 11.17
C GLY A 87 -16.59 -10.43 10.00
N ARG A 88 -16.75 -9.12 9.75
CA ARG A 88 -17.58 -8.60 8.64
C ARG A 88 -16.79 -7.86 7.57
N PHE A 89 -15.69 -7.27 7.98
CA PHE A 89 -14.79 -6.59 7.08
C PHE A 89 -13.36 -6.75 7.58
N VAL A 90 -12.45 -6.70 6.63
CA VAL A 90 -11.02 -6.54 6.87
C VAL A 90 -10.69 -5.17 6.31
N TYR A 91 -9.89 -4.41 7.03
CA TYR A 91 -9.45 -3.11 6.56
C TYR A 91 -7.94 -2.95 6.69
N TYR A 92 -7.41 -2.17 5.76
CA TYR A 92 -6.09 -1.58 5.81
C TYR A 92 -6.29 -0.08 5.81
N ASP A 93 -5.38 0.68 6.40
CA ASP A 93 -5.39 2.11 6.14
C ASP A 93 -5.08 2.36 4.65
N TYR A 94 -5.69 3.42 4.13
CA TYR A 94 -5.59 3.75 2.70
C TYR A 94 -4.15 3.95 2.24
N LYS A 95 -3.30 4.52 3.11
CA LYS A 95 -1.89 4.77 2.80
C LYS A 95 -1.12 3.47 2.64
N THR A 96 -1.34 2.48 3.50
CA THR A 96 -0.70 1.17 3.39
C THR A 96 -1.07 0.45 2.10
N ILE A 97 -2.33 0.49 1.67
CA ILE A 97 -2.70 -0.13 0.37
C ILE A 97 -2.02 0.58 -0.80
N LYS A 98 -2.01 1.92 -0.81
CA LYS A 98 -1.30 2.67 -1.85
C LYS A 98 0.18 2.31 -1.91
N GLN A 99 0.86 2.33 -0.77
CA GLN A 99 2.27 1.96 -0.68
C GLN A 99 2.50 0.51 -1.14
N TYR A 100 1.60 -0.40 -0.77
CA TYR A 100 1.71 -1.80 -1.18
C TYR A 100 1.60 -1.96 -2.70
N LEU A 101 0.65 -1.27 -3.34
CA LEU A 101 0.52 -1.28 -4.80
C LEU A 101 1.76 -0.73 -5.50
N GLU A 102 2.30 0.40 -5.02
CA GLU A 102 3.54 0.98 -5.54
C GLU A 102 4.75 0.02 -5.36
N TYR A 103 4.83 -0.64 -4.20
CA TYR A 103 5.91 -1.58 -3.89
C TYR A 103 5.86 -2.83 -4.78
N ILE A 104 4.70 -3.47 -4.94
CA ILE A 104 4.61 -4.67 -5.80
C ILE A 104 4.85 -4.36 -7.27
N GLU A 105 4.46 -3.16 -7.74
CA GLU A 105 4.77 -2.69 -9.09
C GLU A 105 6.29 -2.53 -9.29
N GLN A 106 6.99 -1.93 -8.32
CA GLN A 106 8.45 -1.81 -8.33
C GLN A 106 9.14 -3.18 -8.35
N GLU A 107 8.76 -4.09 -7.45
CA GLU A 107 9.35 -5.41 -7.35
C GLU A 107 9.11 -6.26 -8.61
N ALA A 108 7.92 -6.17 -9.20
CA ALA A 108 7.59 -6.83 -10.46
C ALA A 108 8.44 -6.29 -11.62
N ALA A 109 8.57 -4.96 -11.72
CA ALA A 109 9.37 -4.32 -12.75
C ALA A 109 10.86 -4.69 -12.65
N ASP A 110 11.43 -4.68 -11.44
CA ASP A 110 12.82 -5.11 -11.20
C ASP A 110 13.04 -6.57 -11.58
N ALA A 111 12.01 -7.41 -11.46
CA ALA A 111 12.01 -8.83 -11.82
C ALA A 111 11.67 -9.11 -13.29
N GLY A 112 11.40 -8.07 -14.08
CA GLY A 112 11.08 -8.18 -15.51
C GLY A 112 9.71 -8.77 -15.82
N VAL A 113 8.75 -8.65 -14.89
CA VAL A 113 7.35 -9.07 -15.09
C VAL A 113 6.38 -7.93 -14.86
N GLU A 114 5.21 -7.99 -15.51
CA GLU A 114 4.12 -7.04 -15.27
C GLU A 114 3.01 -7.72 -14.45
N ILE A 115 2.43 -6.99 -13.52
CA ILE A 115 1.31 -7.48 -12.72
C ILE A 115 0.07 -7.58 -13.62
N SER A 116 -0.49 -8.78 -13.74
CA SER A 116 -1.71 -9.03 -14.51
C SER A 116 -2.98 -8.89 -13.69
N THR A 117 -2.97 -9.37 -12.44
CA THR A 117 -4.11 -9.27 -11.51
C THR A 117 -3.63 -9.12 -10.07
N LEU A 118 -4.50 -8.57 -9.23
CA LEU A 118 -4.37 -8.64 -7.78
C LEU A 118 -5.34 -9.68 -7.23
N ARG A 119 -4.83 -10.78 -6.72
CA ARG A 119 -5.65 -11.89 -6.24
C ARG A 119 -5.91 -11.76 -4.74
N LEU A 120 -7.19 -11.84 -4.37
CA LEU A 120 -7.65 -11.81 -2.97
C LEU A 120 -8.04 -13.23 -2.53
N TYR A 121 -7.29 -13.79 -1.58
CA TYR A 121 -7.60 -15.07 -0.95
C TYR A 121 -8.40 -14.85 0.32
N TYR A 122 -9.46 -15.64 0.50
CA TYR A 122 -10.05 -15.83 1.83
C TYR A 122 -9.08 -16.62 2.70
N SER A 123 -8.84 -16.15 3.91
CA SER A 123 -7.97 -16.81 4.87
C SER A 123 -8.56 -16.76 6.28
N ASN A 124 -7.94 -17.48 7.20
CA ASN A 124 -8.24 -17.42 8.62
C ASN A 124 -6.92 -17.30 9.38
N TYR A 125 -6.91 -16.51 10.45
CA TYR A 125 -5.81 -16.54 11.38
C TYR A 125 -5.75 -17.90 12.10
N PRO A 126 -4.54 -18.44 12.38
CA PRO A 126 -4.40 -19.65 13.18
C PRO A 126 -5.06 -19.52 14.55
N ASN A 127 -5.38 -20.66 15.18
CA ASN A 127 -5.77 -20.71 16.59
C ASN A 127 -4.54 -20.72 17.49
N GLU A 128 -3.69 -19.72 17.34
CA GLU A 128 -2.43 -19.57 18.07
C GLU A 128 -2.28 -18.12 18.54
N GLU A 129 -1.45 -17.89 19.56
CA GLU A 129 -1.15 -16.53 20.05
C GLU A 129 -0.13 -15.83 19.15
N TYR A 130 0.75 -16.58 18.50
CA TYR A 130 1.81 -16.07 17.65
C TYR A 130 1.92 -16.87 16.37
N PHE A 131 2.40 -16.25 15.29
CA PHE A 131 2.81 -16.99 14.11
C PHE A 131 4.09 -17.80 14.39
N PRO A 132 4.13 -19.11 14.12
CA PRO A 132 5.28 -19.97 14.48
C PRO A 132 6.64 -19.47 13.99
N GLN A 133 6.70 -18.93 12.76
CA GLN A 133 7.94 -18.51 12.13
C GLN A 133 8.35 -17.07 12.49
N SER A 134 7.42 -16.11 12.43
CA SER A 134 7.73 -14.70 12.69
C SER A 134 7.68 -14.31 14.17
N LYS A 135 7.05 -15.15 15.02
CA LYS A 135 6.76 -14.88 16.43
C LYS A 135 5.92 -13.60 16.64
N GLU A 136 5.22 -13.15 15.61
CA GLU A 136 4.38 -11.97 15.71
C GLU A 136 3.03 -12.32 16.34
N PRO A 137 2.50 -11.45 17.21
CA PRO A 137 1.24 -11.72 17.89
C PRO A 137 0.06 -11.73 16.91
N ILE A 138 -0.78 -12.75 17.03
CA ILE A 138 -2.04 -12.88 16.32
C ILE A 138 -3.10 -12.14 17.15
N LYS A 139 -3.46 -10.94 16.70
CA LYS A 139 -4.39 -10.06 17.43
C LYS A 139 -5.77 -10.69 17.62
N HIS A 140 -6.24 -11.42 16.62
CA HIS A 140 -7.57 -12.04 16.61
C HIS A 140 -7.51 -13.48 16.06
N PRO A 141 -7.15 -14.47 16.91
CA PRO A 141 -7.06 -15.87 16.47
C PRO A 141 -8.37 -16.38 15.89
N ARG A 142 -8.28 -17.26 14.88
CA ARG A 142 -9.41 -17.88 14.15
C ARG A 142 -10.27 -16.95 13.31
N GLN A 143 -10.15 -15.63 13.46
CA GLN A 143 -10.93 -14.71 12.63
C GLN A 143 -10.60 -14.84 11.15
N ASN A 144 -11.63 -14.71 10.31
CA ASN A 144 -11.46 -14.61 8.87
C ASN A 144 -10.63 -13.36 8.53
N SER A 145 -9.75 -13.50 7.55
CA SER A 145 -8.93 -12.45 6.98
C SER A 145 -8.95 -12.56 5.45
N ILE A 146 -8.20 -11.67 4.79
CA ILE A 146 -7.89 -11.76 3.37
C ILE A 146 -6.38 -11.64 3.16
N MET A 147 -5.87 -12.35 2.16
CA MET A 147 -4.50 -12.16 1.66
C MET A 147 -4.54 -11.59 0.25
N LEU A 148 -3.74 -10.57 0.00
CA LEU A 148 -3.59 -9.95 -1.32
C LEU A 148 -2.27 -10.39 -1.90
N SER A 149 -2.26 -10.88 -3.13
CA SER A 149 -1.04 -11.30 -3.81
C SER A 149 -1.10 -10.93 -5.30
N PRO A 150 -0.04 -10.33 -5.86
CA PRO A 150 0.02 -10.06 -7.29
C PRO A 150 0.16 -11.35 -8.08
N THR A 151 -0.29 -11.32 -9.34
CA THR A 151 0.01 -12.34 -10.33
C THR A 151 0.70 -11.73 -11.53
N TYR A 152 1.44 -12.53 -12.29
CA TYR A 152 1.87 -12.19 -13.64
C TYR A 152 1.36 -13.25 -14.61
N ASN A 153 1.22 -12.88 -15.89
CA ASN A 153 0.81 -13.78 -16.96
C ASN A 153 2.03 -14.21 -17.78
N ASP A 154 2.21 -15.51 -18.00
CA ASP A 154 3.29 -16.05 -18.84
C ASP A 154 2.91 -16.20 -20.33
N GLY A 155 1.75 -15.69 -20.73
CA GLY A 155 1.12 -15.88 -22.03
C GLY A 155 0.10 -17.03 -22.07
N LYS A 156 0.04 -17.88 -21.04
CA LYS A 156 -0.92 -18.99 -20.93
C LYS A 156 -1.90 -18.78 -19.78
N ARG A 157 -1.40 -18.37 -18.61
CA ARG A 157 -2.22 -18.15 -17.42
C ARG A 157 -1.52 -17.27 -16.40
N ASP A 158 -2.30 -16.82 -15.42
CA ASP A 158 -1.80 -16.05 -14.28
C ASP A 158 -1.23 -16.95 -13.19
N TYR A 159 0.00 -16.65 -12.79
CA TYR A 159 0.70 -17.27 -11.66
C TYR A 159 0.86 -16.30 -10.52
N LEU A 160 0.74 -16.81 -9.29
CA LEU A 160 1.34 -16.12 -8.15
C LEU A 160 2.86 -16.13 -8.32
N PHE A 161 3.54 -15.20 -7.67
CA PHE A 161 4.99 -15.20 -7.65
C PHE A 161 5.56 -14.59 -6.37
N TYR A 162 6.81 -14.95 -6.10
CA TYR A 162 7.65 -14.28 -5.11
C TYR A 162 8.93 -13.80 -5.80
N ILE A 163 9.67 -12.91 -5.13
CA ILE A 163 10.94 -12.41 -5.66
C ILE A 163 12.10 -13.23 -5.08
N ALA A 164 12.93 -13.76 -5.97
CA ALA A 164 14.18 -14.41 -5.63
C ALA A 164 15.37 -13.64 -6.21
N GLN A 165 16.55 -13.82 -5.63
CA GLN A 165 17.79 -13.32 -6.23
C GLN A 165 18.30 -14.30 -7.29
N GLY A 166 18.27 -13.89 -8.55
CA GLY A 166 18.87 -14.61 -9.67
C GLY A 166 20.27 -14.10 -10.01
N ALA A 167 20.93 -14.78 -10.97
CA ALA A 167 22.27 -14.43 -11.43
C ALA A 167 22.38 -13.04 -12.09
N LYS A 168 21.26 -12.49 -12.58
CA LYS A 168 21.17 -11.20 -13.28
C LYS A 168 20.44 -10.10 -12.49
N GLY A 169 20.07 -10.37 -11.23
CA GLY A 169 19.22 -9.47 -10.46
C GLY A 169 18.00 -10.19 -9.87
N LYS A 170 17.00 -9.43 -9.45
CA LYS A 170 15.72 -9.98 -8.98
C LYS A 170 15.05 -10.79 -10.08
N GLN A 171 14.38 -11.86 -9.69
CA GLN A 171 13.65 -12.75 -10.59
C GLN A 171 12.32 -13.14 -9.95
N ALA A 172 11.25 -13.10 -10.75
CA ALA A 172 9.95 -13.62 -10.35
C ALA A 172 9.96 -15.14 -10.45
N VAL A 173 9.64 -15.82 -9.35
CA VAL A 173 9.52 -17.28 -9.30
C VAL A 173 8.05 -17.66 -9.19
N PRO A 174 7.49 -18.43 -10.15
CA PRO A 174 6.08 -18.77 -10.14
C PRO A 174 5.71 -19.71 -8.98
N MET A 175 4.53 -19.47 -8.44
CA MET A 175 3.89 -20.28 -7.41
C MET A 175 2.53 -20.78 -7.86
N ASN A 176 2.13 -21.93 -7.30
CA ASN A 176 0.79 -22.47 -7.45
C ASN A 176 -0.21 -21.72 -6.53
N ASN A 177 -1.49 -22.11 -6.60
CA ASN A 177 -2.56 -21.50 -5.79
C ASN A 177 -2.46 -21.81 -4.28
N SER A 178 -1.54 -22.68 -3.88
CA SER A 178 -1.24 -23.05 -2.49
C SER A 178 0.03 -22.36 -1.96
N PHE A 179 0.56 -21.37 -2.69
CA PHE A 179 1.78 -20.62 -2.34
C PHE A 179 3.06 -21.48 -2.34
N GLU A 180 3.09 -22.56 -3.13
CA GLU A 180 4.29 -23.39 -3.29
C GLU A 180 4.98 -23.08 -4.62
N PRO A 181 6.32 -23.04 -4.67
CA PRO A 181 7.07 -22.88 -5.91
C PRO A 181 6.75 -23.98 -6.93
N ILE A 182 6.60 -23.59 -8.20
CA ILE A 182 6.43 -24.54 -9.29
C ILE A 182 7.83 -24.95 -9.79
N ASN A 183 8.27 -26.15 -9.39
CA ASN A 183 9.63 -26.64 -9.69
C ASN A 183 9.78 -27.26 -11.09
N GLU A 184 8.70 -27.43 -11.85
CA GLU A 184 8.73 -28.02 -13.19
C GLU A 184 8.76 -26.94 -14.28
N GLY A 185 9.80 -26.96 -15.12
CA GLY A 185 9.92 -26.11 -16.32
C GLY A 185 10.47 -24.70 -16.11
N TYR A 186 10.59 -24.23 -14.87
CA TYR A 186 11.28 -22.99 -14.50
C TYR A 186 12.57 -23.35 -13.77
N GLY A 187 13.72 -23.15 -14.41
CA GLY A 187 15.03 -23.59 -13.91
C GLY A 187 15.35 -23.00 -12.54
N ASN A 188 15.11 -23.77 -11.48
CA ASN A 188 15.43 -23.38 -10.11
C ASN A 188 16.77 -24.01 -9.71
N ASN A 189 17.85 -23.26 -9.89
CA ASN A 189 19.13 -23.59 -9.25
C ASN A 189 19.08 -23.11 -7.80
N ASN A 190 18.32 -23.81 -6.96
CA ASN A 190 18.44 -23.66 -5.51
C ASN A 190 19.76 -24.31 -5.08
N ASP A 191 20.87 -23.59 -5.25
CA ASP A 191 22.10 -23.91 -4.54
C ASP A 191 21.94 -23.42 -3.09
N PRO A 192 21.89 -24.31 -2.08
CA PRO A 192 21.70 -23.96 -0.68
C PRO A 192 22.84 -23.09 -0.10
N ASN A 193 23.85 -22.74 -0.89
CA ASN A 193 25.00 -21.92 -0.49
C ASN A 193 24.96 -20.45 -0.94
N THR A 194 23.81 -19.91 -1.37
CA THR A 194 23.73 -18.48 -1.76
C THR A 194 23.94 -17.58 -0.53
N LYS A 195 25.17 -17.07 -0.38
CA LYS A 195 25.54 -16.12 0.67
C LYS A 195 24.87 -14.77 0.41
N ALA A 196 24.10 -14.30 1.38
CA ALA A 196 23.46 -12.98 1.37
C ALA A 196 24.52 -11.86 1.45
N TYR A 197 24.48 -10.93 0.51
CA TYR A 197 25.21 -9.67 0.61
C TYR A 197 24.24 -8.61 1.16
N ALA A 198 24.50 -8.15 2.37
CA ALA A 198 23.80 -7.00 2.94
C ALA A 198 24.26 -5.72 2.23
N SER A 199 23.33 -4.92 1.71
CA SER A 199 23.63 -3.54 1.32
C SER A 199 23.95 -2.73 2.58
N PHE A 200 25.19 -2.23 2.66
CA PHE A 200 25.59 -1.24 3.66
C PHE A 200 25.02 0.14 3.28
N ALA A 201 23.82 0.45 3.76
CA ALA A 201 23.36 1.83 3.86
C ALA A 201 23.11 2.15 5.35
N PRO A 202 23.89 3.05 5.97
CA PRO A 202 23.71 3.37 7.37
C PRO A 202 22.51 4.34 7.51
N THR A 203 21.35 3.84 7.94
CA THR A 203 20.24 4.70 8.36
C THR A 203 20.17 4.72 9.88
N THR A 204 20.66 5.79 10.49
CA THR A 204 20.52 6.06 11.92
C THR A 204 19.10 6.52 12.23
N SER A 205 18.15 5.58 12.27
CA SER A 205 16.79 5.74 12.80
C SER A 205 16.18 4.35 12.88
N ALA A 206 15.91 3.84 14.08
CA ALA A 206 15.35 2.50 14.27
C ALA A 206 13.97 2.38 13.59
N PRO A 207 13.79 1.57 12.53
CA PRO A 207 12.47 1.23 12.06
C PRO A 207 11.94 0.05 12.88
N LYS A 208 10.62 0.05 13.09
CA LYS A 208 9.88 -1.10 13.63
C LYS A 208 10.25 -2.36 12.87
N ALA A 209 10.39 -3.47 13.60
CA ALA A 209 10.81 -4.77 13.11
C ALA A 209 10.17 -5.11 11.75
N VAL A 210 11.02 -5.24 10.74
CA VAL A 210 10.68 -5.87 9.46
C VAL A 210 10.43 -7.35 9.75
N PRO A 211 9.32 -7.96 9.27
CA PRO A 211 9.07 -9.38 9.50
C PRO A 211 10.23 -10.21 8.94
N ALA A 212 10.54 -11.31 9.63
CA ALA A 212 11.66 -12.20 9.30
C ALA A 212 11.69 -12.54 7.80
N ILE A 213 12.75 -12.09 7.13
CA ILE A 213 13.10 -12.46 5.76
C ILE A 213 13.33 -13.98 5.76
N LEU A 214 12.40 -14.73 5.18
CA LEU A 214 12.58 -16.15 4.89
C LEU A 214 13.65 -16.25 3.78
N GLN A 215 14.90 -16.48 4.21
CA GLN A 215 16.02 -17.02 3.42
C GLN A 215 15.93 -16.80 1.88
N GLY A 216 16.17 -15.58 1.41
CA GLY A 216 16.33 -15.26 -0.01
C GLY A 216 15.06 -15.31 -0.87
N GLN A 217 13.89 -15.51 -0.25
CA GLN A 217 12.57 -15.53 -0.90
C GLN A 217 11.72 -14.39 -0.31
N GLU A 218 11.50 -13.34 -1.08
CA GLU A 218 10.70 -12.19 -0.67
C GLU A 218 9.25 -12.36 -1.12
N SER A 219 8.36 -12.57 -0.14
CA SER A 219 6.92 -12.71 -0.38
C SER A 219 6.30 -11.34 -0.68
N LEU A 220 5.54 -11.26 -1.78
CA LEU A 220 4.74 -10.08 -2.13
C LEU A 220 3.32 -10.14 -1.57
N THR A 221 3.03 -11.09 -0.67
CA THR A 221 1.68 -11.29 -0.14
C THR A 221 1.40 -10.41 1.08
N LEU A 222 0.39 -9.55 0.98
CA LEU A 222 -0.07 -8.73 2.09
C LEU A 222 -1.21 -9.43 2.84
N ASN A 223 -0.99 -9.73 4.12
CA ASN A 223 -2.01 -10.31 5.02
C ASN A 223 -1.89 -9.71 6.42
N ARG A 224 -2.28 -8.44 6.58
CA ARG A 224 -2.31 -7.73 7.88
C ARG A 224 -3.41 -6.68 7.94
N GLY A 225 -4.55 -6.99 7.35
CA GLY A 225 -5.73 -6.17 7.57
C GLY A 225 -6.24 -6.49 8.96
N THR A 226 -6.59 -5.47 9.73
CA THR A 226 -7.24 -5.69 11.02
C THR A 226 -8.64 -6.20 10.76
N GLY A 227 -8.81 -7.53 10.74
CA GLY A 227 -10.12 -8.15 10.89
C GLY A 227 -10.70 -7.67 12.20
N VAL A 228 -11.87 -7.05 12.17
CA VAL A 228 -12.55 -6.61 13.37
C VAL A 228 -13.95 -7.18 13.40
N PRO A 229 -14.46 -7.55 14.58
CA PRO A 229 -15.88 -7.79 14.72
C PRO A 229 -16.65 -6.52 14.34
N PRO A 230 -17.89 -6.66 13.82
CA PRO A 230 -18.69 -5.48 13.49
C PRO A 230 -18.90 -4.63 14.76
N PRO A 231 -18.84 -3.28 14.64
CA PRO A 231 -19.25 -2.41 15.73
C PRO A 231 -20.67 -2.77 16.18
N LYS A 232 -20.92 -2.84 17.49
CA LYS A 232 -22.28 -3.00 18.01
C LYS A 232 -23.08 -1.75 17.62
N ASN A 233 -24.04 -1.90 16.72
CA ASN A 233 -25.05 -0.93 16.27
C ASN A 233 -24.62 0.54 16.30
N GLN A 234 -24.17 1.07 15.16
CA GLN A 234 -24.14 2.51 14.90
C GLN A 234 -25.41 2.94 14.17
#